data_AF-A0A7S1XPB0-F1
#
_entry.id   AF-A0A7S1XPB0-F1
#
_cell.length_a   1.000
_cell.length_b   1.000
_cell.length_c   1.000
_cell.angle_alpha   90.00
_cell.angle_beta   90.00
_cell.angle_gamma   90.00
#
_symmetry.space_group_name_H-M   'P 1'
#
loop_
_entity.id
_entity.type
_entity.pdbx_description
1 polymer ?
#
loop_
_entity_poly.entity_id
_entity_poly.type
_entity_poly.pdbx_seq_one_letter_code
_entity_poly.pdbx_strand_id
1 'polypeptide(L)'
;MGPRMANLSNLMDPARLANSSADLNLRLMRWRQYPDLDVDALRQTKVLLLGAGTLGCSIGRLLVGWGFRNIKLLDSGKVSYSNPTRQSLYVSADAERGDYKSVAAAAALNKILPGMNVTGEVFKIPMPGHVNAADAPAARAEAAALDAHIQASDVVFLLTDSRESRWLPTVIAAREDKPLINVALGMDGFLVMRHGGRPAAPPAAGGEACAAGDADDAAAEPQRLGCYFCTDVVAATNSLSNRTLDQMCTVTRPGLAPLASALAVELCVSMLQHPQRHRAPPPPTPILDRVGPLPMAASTQPWATPLGALPHQIRMFISSFGIVTPTIQSFDCCTACSGGVVNAFAAGGADWAVNMLQNPAKLEEVSLTLALTLTLTLTLTLITLQLSGIQKLREVEVDMDWDDDEDEYDDDSSAL
;
A
#
# COMPACT_ATOMS: atom_id res chain seq x y z
N MET A 1 -34.75 -31.88 -45.07
CA MET A 1 -34.67 -30.63 -44.27
C MET A 1 -34.47 -31.03 -42.82
N GLY A 2 -33.38 -30.62 -42.18
CA GLY A 2 -33.15 -30.89 -40.76
C GLY A 2 -33.84 -29.85 -39.86
N PRO A 3 -34.04 -30.16 -38.57
CA PRO A 3 -34.58 -29.20 -37.61
C PRO A 3 -33.64 -28.00 -37.43
N ARG A 4 -34.20 -26.79 -37.31
CA ARG A 4 -33.44 -25.57 -36.97
C ARG A 4 -33.48 -25.37 -35.46
N MET A 5 -32.30 -25.27 -34.85
CA MET A 5 -32.16 -24.94 -33.42
C MET A 5 -31.69 -23.48 -33.30
N ALA A 6 -32.37 -22.70 -32.46
CA ALA A 6 -31.97 -21.32 -32.14
C ALA A 6 -31.69 -21.18 -30.65
N ASN A 7 -30.56 -20.56 -30.30
CA ASN A 7 -30.22 -20.28 -28.90
C ASN A 7 -30.78 -18.92 -28.48
N LEU A 8 -31.86 -18.93 -27.70
CA LEU A 8 -32.53 -17.72 -27.20
C LEU A 8 -32.09 -17.32 -25.79
N SER A 9 -31.07 -17.97 -25.22
CA SER A 9 -30.65 -17.71 -23.84
C SER A 9 -30.27 -16.24 -23.62
N ASN A 10 -29.67 -15.57 -24.60
CA ASN A 10 -29.28 -14.16 -24.46
C ASN A 10 -30.49 -13.21 -24.40
N LEU A 11 -31.68 -13.67 -24.78
CA LEU A 11 -32.92 -12.89 -24.78
C LEU A 11 -33.91 -13.33 -23.69
N MET A 12 -33.79 -14.56 -23.19
CA MET A 12 -34.79 -15.17 -22.31
C MET A 12 -34.23 -15.67 -20.98
N ASP A 13 -32.93 -15.90 -20.84
CA ASP A 13 -32.31 -16.33 -19.58
C ASP A 13 -32.17 -15.11 -18.64
N PRO A 14 -32.89 -15.06 -17.51
CA PRO A 14 -32.84 -13.91 -16.59
C PRO A 14 -31.43 -13.64 -16.07
N ALA A 15 -30.61 -14.68 -15.88
CA ALA A 15 -29.24 -14.51 -15.40
C ALA A 15 -28.35 -13.84 -16.44
N ARG A 16 -28.51 -14.19 -17.72
CA ARG A 16 -27.79 -13.53 -18.82
C ARG A 16 -28.27 -12.11 -19.04
N LEU A 17 -29.58 -11.87 -18.97
CA LEU A 17 -30.17 -10.54 -19.09
C LEU A 17 -29.68 -9.61 -17.98
N ALA A 18 -29.64 -10.08 -16.73
CA ALA A 18 -29.10 -9.34 -15.59
C ALA A 18 -27.63 -8.97 -15.80
N ASN A 19 -26.80 -9.93 -16.24
CA ASN A 19 -25.40 -9.68 -16.58
C ASN A 19 -25.23 -8.66 -17.71
N SER A 20 -25.96 -8.82 -18.81
CA SER A 20 -25.87 -7.88 -19.93
C SER A 20 -26.34 -6.47 -19.56
N SER A 21 -27.34 -6.37 -18.69
CA SER A 21 -27.87 -5.08 -18.21
C SER A 21 -26.89 -4.38 -17.27
N ALA A 22 -26.24 -5.14 -16.38
CA ALA A 22 -25.20 -4.61 -15.49
C ALA A 22 -23.98 -4.12 -16.29
N ASP A 23 -23.54 -4.89 -17.29
CA ASP A 23 -22.40 -4.53 -18.14
C ASP A 23 -22.72 -3.32 -19.06
N LEU A 24 -23.99 -3.11 -19.42
CA LEU A 24 -24.41 -2.03 -20.31
C LEU A 24 -24.08 -0.65 -19.74
N ASN A 25 -24.24 -0.44 -18.43
CA ASN A 25 -23.92 0.84 -17.80
C ASN A 25 -22.44 1.21 -17.98
N LEU A 26 -21.54 0.25 -17.72
CA LEU A 26 -20.09 0.44 -17.88
C LEU A 26 -19.70 0.66 -19.35
N ARG A 27 -20.36 -0.02 -20.29
CA ARG A 27 -20.19 0.23 -21.72
C ARG A 27 -20.64 1.62 -22.14
N LEU A 28 -21.77 2.10 -21.60
CA LEU A 28 -22.25 3.46 -21.85
C LEU A 28 -21.30 4.52 -21.29
N MET A 29 -20.73 4.31 -20.10
CA MET A 29 -19.68 5.17 -19.56
C MET A 29 -18.47 5.23 -20.50
N ARG A 30 -18.00 4.06 -20.97
CA ARG A 30 -16.89 3.99 -21.92
C ARG A 30 -17.20 4.74 -23.22
N TRP A 31 -18.36 4.48 -23.83
CA TRP A 31 -18.71 5.09 -25.12
C TRP A 31 -18.98 6.59 -25.05
N ARG A 32 -19.51 7.10 -23.93
CA ARG A 32 -19.93 8.51 -23.82
C ARG A 32 -18.92 9.41 -23.13
N GLN A 33 -18.18 8.90 -22.16
CA GLN A 33 -17.35 9.74 -21.28
C GLN A 33 -15.88 9.32 -21.27
N TYR A 34 -15.59 8.01 -21.25
CA TYR A 34 -14.23 7.50 -21.05
C TYR A 34 -13.86 6.42 -22.09
N PRO A 35 -13.58 6.77 -23.35
CA PRO A 35 -13.33 5.80 -24.44
C PRO A 35 -12.22 4.78 -24.14
N ASP A 36 -11.19 5.25 -23.43
CA ASP A 36 -10.00 4.48 -23.07
C ASP A 36 -10.17 3.63 -21.80
N LEU A 37 -11.35 3.64 -21.18
CA LEU A 37 -11.65 2.80 -20.02
C LEU A 37 -11.66 1.31 -20.40
N ASP A 38 -10.72 0.56 -19.84
CA ASP A 38 -10.66 -0.90 -19.99
C ASP A 38 -11.52 -1.59 -18.93
N VAL A 39 -12.79 -1.81 -19.28
CA VAL A 39 -13.77 -2.50 -18.44
C VAL A 39 -13.49 -4.01 -18.37
N ASP A 40 -12.89 -4.59 -19.42
CA ASP A 40 -12.61 -6.02 -19.46
C ASP A 40 -11.47 -6.40 -18.51
N ALA A 41 -10.46 -5.53 -18.38
CA ALA A 41 -9.43 -5.67 -17.35
C ALA A 41 -10.03 -5.68 -15.94
N LEU A 42 -10.98 -4.79 -15.62
CA LEU A 42 -11.65 -4.77 -14.31
C LEU A 42 -12.41 -6.07 -14.06
N ARG A 43 -13.11 -6.58 -15.09
CA ARG A 43 -13.87 -7.84 -15.01
C ARG A 43 -12.99 -9.03 -14.68
N GLN A 44 -11.81 -9.11 -15.29
CA GLN A 44 -10.87 -10.22 -15.13
C GLN A 44 -10.07 -10.16 -13.82
N THR A 45 -9.87 -8.95 -13.29
CA THR A 45 -9.06 -8.71 -12.08
C THR A 45 -9.59 -9.51 -10.88
N LYS A 46 -8.70 -10.25 -10.22
CA LYS A 46 -8.94 -10.99 -8.98
C LYS A 46 -8.67 -10.10 -7.77
N VAL A 47 -9.73 -9.78 -7.03
CA VAL A 47 -9.65 -8.92 -5.85
C VAL A 47 -9.64 -9.74 -4.57
N LEU A 48 -8.68 -9.47 -3.69
CA LEU A 48 -8.65 -10.00 -2.33
C LEU A 48 -9.07 -8.92 -1.33
N LEU A 49 -10.13 -9.18 -0.56
CA LEU A 49 -10.59 -8.32 0.53
C LEU A 49 -10.17 -8.93 1.87
N LEU A 50 -9.23 -8.27 2.55
CA LEU A 50 -8.79 -8.64 3.89
C LEU A 50 -9.66 -7.91 4.91
N GLY A 51 -10.75 -8.54 5.32
CA GLY A 51 -11.78 -8.00 6.21
C GLY A 51 -13.14 -7.89 5.52
N ALA A 52 -14.16 -8.47 6.15
CA ALA A 52 -15.56 -8.45 5.74
C ALA A 52 -16.43 -7.62 6.71
N GLY A 53 -15.85 -6.58 7.31
CA GLY A 53 -16.55 -5.61 8.14
C GLY A 53 -17.31 -4.55 7.33
N THR A 54 -17.47 -3.37 7.94
CA THR A 54 -18.18 -2.21 7.34
C THR A 54 -17.56 -1.79 6.00
N LEU A 55 -16.22 -1.74 5.93
CA LEU A 55 -15.46 -1.44 4.72
C LEU A 55 -15.62 -2.54 3.66
N GLY A 56 -15.37 -3.80 4.04
CA GLY A 56 -15.45 -4.95 3.13
C GLY A 56 -16.81 -5.09 2.47
N CYS A 57 -17.90 -4.86 3.21
CA CYS A 57 -19.26 -4.89 2.67
C CYS A 57 -19.49 -3.78 1.62
N SER A 58 -19.06 -2.57 1.94
CA SER A 58 -19.27 -1.39 1.09
C SER A 58 -18.40 -1.45 -0.17
N ILE A 59 -17.12 -1.78 -0.02
CA ILE A 59 -16.18 -2.00 -1.13
C ILE A 59 -16.67 -3.15 -2.02
N GLY A 60 -17.08 -4.28 -1.44
CA GLY A 60 -17.60 -5.42 -2.20
C GLY A 60 -18.74 -5.03 -3.14
N ARG A 61 -19.74 -4.27 -2.63
CA ARG A 61 -20.85 -3.76 -3.45
C ARG A 61 -20.39 -2.83 -4.57
N LEU A 62 -19.47 -1.91 -4.28
CA LEU A 62 -18.94 -0.96 -5.26
C LEU A 62 -18.13 -1.65 -6.35
N LEU A 63 -17.33 -2.66 -6.01
CA LEU A 63 -16.60 -3.49 -6.98
C LEU A 63 -17.55 -4.22 -7.94
N VAL A 64 -18.68 -4.75 -7.46
CA VAL A 64 -19.70 -5.34 -8.35
C VAL A 64 -20.22 -4.30 -9.35
N GLY A 65 -20.50 -3.08 -8.87
CA GLY A 65 -20.94 -1.96 -9.68
C GLY A 65 -19.95 -1.56 -10.77
N TRP A 66 -18.65 -1.64 -10.47
CA TRP A 66 -17.54 -1.39 -11.42
C TRP A 66 -17.23 -2.57 -12.36
N GLY A 67 -17.98 -3.67 -12.27
CA GLY A 67 -17.85 -4.77 -13.23
C GLY A 67 -16.89 -5.88 -12.80
N PHE A 68 -16.31 -5.81 -11.61
CA PHE A 68 -15.48 -6.90 -11.08
C PHE A 68 -16.32 -8.17 -10.90
N ARG A 69 -15.71 -9.33 -11.18
CA ARG A 69 -16.40 -10.64 -11.07
C ARG A 69 -15.70 -11.63 -10.15
N ASN A 70 -14.41 -11.43 -9.86
CA ASN A 70 -13.60 -12.35 -9.07
C ASN A 70 -13.23 -11.69 -7.74
N ILE A 71 -13.89 -12.08 -6.64
CA ILE A 71 -13.66 -11.50 -5.31
C ILE A 71 -13.45 -12.63 -4.31
N LYS A 72 -12.41 -12.52 -3.48
CA LYS A 72 -12.19 -13.41 -2.34
C LYS A 72 -12.20 -12.59 -1.04
N LEU A 73 -13.00 -13.00 -0.05
CA LEU A 73 -13.07 -12.37 1.27
C LEU A 73 -12.42 -13.25 2.33
N LEU A 74 -11.53 -12.66 3.13
CA LEU A 74 -10.92 -13.29 4.30
C LEU A 74 -11.37 -12.55 5.56
N ASP A 75 -12.03 -13.26 6.47
CA ASP A 75 -12.46 -12.74 7.78
C ASP A 75 -12.70 -13.91 8.73
N SER A 76 -12.31 -13.80 9.99
CA SER A 76 -12.50 -14.85 11.01
C SER A 76 -13.73 -14.63 11.90
N GLY A 77 -14.34 -13.45 11.82
CA GLY A 77 -15.45 -13.04 12.66
C GLY A 77 -16.80 -13.62 12.23
N LYS A 78 -17.72 -13.65 13.19
CA LYS A 78 -19.13 -13.97 12.96
C LYS A 78 -19.98 -12.71 12.88
N VAL A 79 -21.09 -12.80 12.16
CA VAL A 79 -22.10 -11.73 12.12
C VAL A 79 -22.73 -11.64 13.51
N SER A 80 -22.77 -10.42 14.06
CA SER A 80 -23.38 -10.11 15.35
C SER A 80 -24.56 -9.15 15.16
N TYR A 81 -25.49 -9.09 16.11
CA TYR A 81 -26.74 -8.31 15.98
C TYR A 81 -26.55 -6.82 15.67
N SER A 82 -25.42 -6.23 16.07
CA SER A 82 -25.10 -4.83 15.76
C SER A 82 -24.61 -4.63 14.32
N ASN A 83 -24.19 -5.69 13.62
CA ASN A 83 -23.52 -5.60 12.32
C ASN A 83 -24.44 -5.17 11.17
N PRO A 84 -25.66 -5.71 10.99
CA PRO A 84 -26.50 -5.41 9.83
C PRO A 84 -26.77 -3.92 9.59
N THR A 85 -26.79 -3.10 10.64
CA THR A 85 -27.04 -1.64 10.52
C THR A 85 -25.87 -0.86 9.91
N ARG A 86 -24.65 -1.44 9.90
CA ARG A 86 -23.44 -0.81 9.35
C ARG A 86 -22.73 -1.65 8.29
N GLN A 87 -23.03 -2.94 8.20
CA GLN A 87 -22.38 -3.90 7.30
C GLN A 87 -23.41 -4.37 6.26
N SER A 88 -23.43 -3.67 5.13
CA SER A 88 -24.51 -3.69 4.11
C SER A 88 -24.68 -4.99 3.30
N LEU A 89 -23.97 -6.06 3.68
CA LEU A 89 -24.13 -7.41 3.11
C LEU A 89 -24.85 -8.37 4.05
N TYR A 90 -25.12 -7.97 5.30
CA TYR A 90 -25.74 -8.84 6.30
C TYR A 90 -27.16 -8.38 6.64
N VAL A 91 -28.00 -9.33 7.02
CA VAL A 91 -29.33 -9.11 7.59
C VAL A 91 -29.42 -9.70 9.00
N SER A 92 -30.45 -9.34 9.77
CA SER A 92 -30.63 -9.82 11.14
C SER A 92 -30.59 -11.35 11.26
N ALA A 93 -31.18 -12.06 10.29
CA ALA A 93 -31.19 -13.51 10.25
C ALA A 93 -29.78 -14.13 10.16
N ASP A 94 -28.80 -13.43 9.58
CA ASP A 94 -27.41 -13.92 9.50
C ASP A 94 -26.73 -13.86 10.90
N ALA A 95 -27.09 -12.86 11.70
CA ALA A 95 -26.64 -12.74 13.08
C ALA A 95 -27.27 -13.81 13.99
N GLU A 96 -28.56 -14.10 13.80
CA GLU A 96 -29.28 -15.14 14.55
C GLU A 96 -28.67 -16.53 14.32
N ARG A 97 -28.29 -16.83 13.08
CA ARG A 97 -27.58 -18.08 12.73
C ARG A 97 -26.13 -18.12 13.20
N GLY A 98 -25.53 -16.96 13.49
CA GLY A 98 -24.12 -16.85 13.82
C GLY A 98 -23.21 -17.19 12.64
N ASP A 99 -23.62 -16.79 11.43
CA ASP A 99 -22.87 -17.05 10.20
C ASP A 99 -21.49 -16.37 10.24
N TYR A 100 -20.49 -17.01 9.61
CA TYR A 100 -19.19 -16.38 9.42
C TYR A 100 -19.29 -15.25 8.40
N LYS A 101 -18.70 -14.09 8.72
CA LYS A 101 -18.77 -12.87 7.92
C LYS A 101 -18.30 -13.08 6.48
N SER A 102 -17.14 -13.70 6.30
CA SER A 102 -16.56 -13.95 4.97
C SER A 102 -17.50 -14.78 4.08
N VAL A 103 -18.08 -15.84 4.63
CA VAL A 103 -19.02 -16.74 3.92
C VAL A 103 -20.35 -16.04 3.63
N ALA A 104 -20.92 -15.36 4.62
CA ALA A 104 -22.17 -14.62 4.45
C ALA A 104 -22.04 -13.49 3.42
N ALA A 105 -20.92 -12.75 3.44
CA ALA A 105 -20.64 -11.68 2.49
C ALA A 105 -20.49 -12.21 1.06
N ALA A 106 -19.77 -13.33 0.89
CA ALA A 106 -19.64 -13.97 -0.41
C ALA A 106 -20.99 -14.43 -0.97
N ALA A 107 -21.82 -15.06 -0.12
CA ALA A 107 -23.17 -15.47 -0.50
C ALA A 107 -24.04 -14.26 -0.86
N ALA A 108 -23.96 -13.16 -0.11
CA ALA A 108 -24.71 -11.93 -0.40
C ALA A 108 -24.29 -11.31 -1.74
N LEU A 109 -22.99 -11.21 -2.04
CA LEU A 109 -22.50 -10.67 -3.30
C LEU A 109 -22.93 -11.54 -4.50
N ASN A 110 -22.82 -12.86 -4.40
CA ASN A 110 -23.29 -13.77 -5.44
C ASN A 110 -24.81 -13.70 -5.68
N LYS A 111 -25.60 -13.25 -4.70
CA LYS A 111 -27.04 -12.98 -4.87
C LYS A 111 -27.32 -11.66 -5.59
N ILE A 112 -26.41 -10.67 -5.53
CA ILE A 112 -26.59 -9.36 -6.18
C ILE A 112 -26.54 -9.49 -7.71
N LEU A 113 -25.58 -10.25 -8.23
CA LEU A 113 -25.42 -10.47 -9.66
C LEU A 113 -25.12 -11.95 -9.94
N PRO A 114 -25.99 -12.66 -10.67
CA PRO A 114 -25.75 -14.05 -11.05
C PRO A 114 -24.46 -14.20 -11.87
N GLY A 115 -23.69 -15.27 -11.65
CA GLY A 115 -22.46 -15.54 -12.41
C GLY A 115 -21.21 -14.81 -11.90
N MET A 116 -21.30 -14.14 -10.75
CA MET A 116 -20.10 -13.73 -10.00
C MET A 116 -19.33 -14.95 -9.48
N ASN A 117 -18.03 -14.77 -9.34
CA ASN A 117 -17.12 -15.71 -8.70
C ASN A 117 -16.64 -15.10 -7.37
N VAL A 118 -17.54 -15.07 -6.37
CA VAL A 118 -17.19 -14.61 -5.02
C VAL A 118 -17.04 -15.78 -4.06
N THR A 119 -15.90 -15.84 -3.37
CA THR A 119 -15.61 -16.85 -2.35
C THR A 119 -15.29 -16.19 -1.01
N GLY A 120 -15.65 -16.86 0.08
CA GLY A 120 -15.39 -16.40 1.44
C GLY A 120 -14.70 -17.50 2.24
N GLU A 121 -13.65 -17.15 2.96
CA GLU A 121 -12.88 -18.09 3.79
C GLU A 121 -12.76 -17.57 5.22
N VAL A 122 -12.99 -18.46 6.19
CA VAL A 122 -12.81 -18.15 7.60
C VAL A 122 -11.32 -18.13 7.89
N PHE A 123 -10.76 -16.93 8.02
CA PHE A 123 -9.31 -16.76 8.01
C PHE A 123 -8.87 -15.74 9.05
N LYS A 124 -7.92 -16.13 9.89
CA LYS A 124 -7.29 -15.28 10.89
C LYS A 124 -5.95 -14.80 10.38
N ILE A 125 -5.71 -13.49 10.44
CA ILE A 125 -4.41 -12.91 10.11
C ILE A 125 -3.55 -12.91 11.38
N PRO A 126 -2.36 -13.54 11.38
CA PRO A 126 -1.43 -13.46 12.50
C PRO A 126 -0.98 -12.02 12.75
N MET A 127 -1.03 -11.58 14.00
CA MET A 127 -0.75 -10.19 14.40
C MET A 127 0.52 -10.10 15.27
N PRO A 128 1.39 -9.11 15.02
CA PRO A 128 2.54 -8.83 15.89
C PRO A 128 2.14 -8.64 17.36
N GLY A 129 2.85 -9.29 18.28
CA GLY A 129 2.62 -9.20 19.72
C GLY A 129 1.48 -10.06 20.25
N HIS A 130 0.80 -10.84 19.39
CA HIS A 130 -0.33 -11.71 19.77
C HIS A 130 -0.06 -13.21 19.54
N VAL A 131 1.07 -13.57 18.93
CA VAL A 131 1.44 -14.96 18.69
C VAL A 131 2.31 -15.43 19.85
N ASN A 132 1.83 -16.41 20.62
CA ASN A 132 2.63 -17.05 21.66
C ASN A 132 3.43 -18.22 21.10
N ALA A 133 4.34 -18.79 21.92
CA ALA A 133 5.10 -19.99 21.54
C ALA A 133 4.20 -21.18 21.16
N ALA A 134 3.07 -21.35 21.86
CA ALA A 134 2.11 -22.43 21.59
C ALA A 134 1.37 -22.26 20.25
N ASP A 135 1.12 -21.01 19.82
CA ASP A 135 0.37 -20.70 18.60
C ASP A 135 1.26 -20.66 17.35
N ALA A 136 2.58 -20.75 17.52
CA ALA A 136 3.57 -20.58 16.44
C ALA A 136 3.34 -21.53 15.23
N PRO A 137 3.01 -22.83 15.41
CA PRO A 137 2.75 -23.71 14.27
C PRO A 137 1.52 -23.30 13.47
N ALA A 138 0.45 -22.87 14.15
CA ALA A 138 -0.77 -22.40 13.50
C ALA A 138 -0.54 -21.07 12.78
N ALA A 139 0.12 -20.12 13.45
CA ALA A 139 0.49 -18.83 12.86
C ALA A 139 1.39 -18.98 11.63
N ARG A 140 2.27 -19.99 11.60
CA ARG A 140 3.09 -20.32 10.43
C ARG A 140 2.24 -20.76 9.24
N ALA A 141 1.30 -21.67 9.47
CA ALA A 141 0.39 -22.14 8.44
C ALA A 141 -0.51 -21.01 7.92
N GLU A 142 -1.05 -20.18 8.82
CA GLU A 142 -1.82 -18.99 8.49
C GLU A 142 -0.98 -17.98 7.67
N ALA A 143 0.26 -17.71 8.07
CA ALA A 143 1.16 -16.81 7.33
C ALA A 143 1.46 -17.33 5.91
N ALA A 144 1.71 -18.63 5.76
CA ALA A 144 1.94 -19.24 4.45
C ALA A 144 0.66 -19.24 3.58
N ALA A 145 -0.50 -19.46 4.16
CA ALA A 145 -1.78 -19.40 3.44
C ALA A 145 -2.13 -17.95 3.00
N LEU A 146 -1.86 -16.96 3.86
CA LEU A 146 -2.03 -15.55 3.50
C LEU A 146 -1.13 -15.17 2.33
N ASP A 147 0.11 -15.63 2.32
CA ASP A 147 1.05 -15.45 1.23
C ASP A 147 0.51 -15.99 -0.09
N ALA A 148 0.04 -17.25 -0.10
CA ALA A 148 -0.57 -17.87 -1.26
C ALA A 148 -1.82 -17.11 -1.77
N HIS A 149 -2.65 -16.58 -0.86
CA HIS A 149 -3.81 -15.77 -1.26
C HIS A 149 -3.42 -14.44 -1.90
N ILE A 150 -2.42 -13.74 -1.36
CA ILE A 150 -1.94 -12.49 -1.94
C ILE A 150 -1.29 -12.75 -3.31
N GLN A 151 -0.48 -13.80 -3.44
CA GLN A 151 0.11 -14.21 -4.71
C GLN A 151 -0.94 -14.51 -5.80
N ALA A 152 -2.02 -15.23 -5.44
CA ALA A 152 -3.08 -15.60 -6.35
C ALA A 152 -4.01 -14.44 -6.78
N SER A 153 -3.92 -13.31 -6.08
CA SER A 153 -4.72 -12.10 -6.34
C SER A 153 -3.98 -11.07 -7.21
N ASP A 154 -4.72 -10.21 -7.89
CA ASP A 154 -4.17 -9.13 -8.71
C ASP A 154 -4.11 -7.81 -7.95
N VAL A 155 -5.05 -7.59 -7.03
CA VAL A 155 -5.11 -6.42 -6.14
C VAL A 155 -5.66 -6.82 -4.77
N VAL A 156 -5.08 -6.24 -3.72
CA VAL A 156 -5.44 -6.48 -2.32
C VAL A 156 -6.03 -5.23 -1.71
N PHE A 157 -7.19 -5.36 -1.06
CA PHE A 157 -7.71 -4.34 -0.17
C PHE A 157 -7.45 -4.75 1.28
N LEU A 158 -6.74 -3.89 2.01
CA LEU A 158 -6.41 -4.09 3.40
C LEU A 158 -7.40 -3.30 4.29
N LEU A 159 -8.38 -4.03 4.82
CA LEU A 159 -9.59 -3.49 5.46
C LEU A 159 -9.77 -3.98 6.90
N THR A 160 -8.67 -4.41 7.52
CA THR A 160 -8.67 -4.87 8.90
C THR A 160 -8.84 -3.70 9.86
N ASP A 161 -9.23 -4.02 11.09
CA ASP A 161 -9.64 -3.07 12.11
C ASP A 161 -8.53 -2.73 13.10
N SER A 162 -7.29 -3.12 12.83
CA SER A 162 -6.17 -2.87 13.73
C SER A 162 -4.89 -2.59 12.96
N ARG A 163 -3.94 -1.88 13.58
CA ARG A 163 -2.64 -1.61 12.95
C ARG A 163 -1.81 -2.89 12.82
N GLU A 164 -1.89 -3.78 13.79
CA GLU A 164 -1.08 -5.01 13.87
C GLU A 164 -1.46 -5.97 12.74
N SER A 165 -2.76 -6.16 12.52
CA SER A 165 -3.29 -7.00 11.43
C SER A 165 -2.92 -6.50 10.03
N ARG A 166 -2.51 -5.23 9.88
CA ARG A 166 -2.05 -4.67 8.61
C ARG A 166 -0.60 -5.01 8.28
N TRP A 167 0.22 -5.39 9.27
CA TRP A 167 1.67 -5.54 9.10
C TRP A 167 2.02 -6.66 8.12
N LEU A 168 1.59 -7.90 8.41
CA LEU A 168 1.97 -9.07 7.61
C LEU A 168 1.47 -8.97 6.14
N PRO A 169 0.20 -8.57 5.86
CA PRO A 169 -0.23 -8.32 4.48
C PRO A 169 0.61 -7.27 3.76
N THR A 170 1.06 -6.22 4.46
CA THR A 170 1.89 -5.16 3.88
C THR A 170 3.27 -5.69 3.47
N VAL A 171 3.91 -6.48 4.33
CA VAL A 171 5.22 -7.11 4.05
C VAL A 171 5.11 -8.04 2.85
N ILE A 172 4.09 -8.91 2.85
CA ILE A 172 3.88 -9.87 1.75
C ILE A 172 3.62 -9.13 0.43
N ALA A 173 2.73 -8.15 0.42
CA ALA A 173 2.42 -7.39 -0.80
C ALA A 173 3.62 -6.60 -1.32
N ALA A 174 4.46 -6.06 -0.42
CA ALA A 174 5.71 -5.40 -0.81
C ALA A 174 6.71 -6.40 -1.41
N ARG A 175 6.78 -7.63 -0.89
CA ARG A 175 7.63 -8.69 -1.42
C ARG A 175 7.16 -9.18 -2.80
N GLU A 176 5.86 -9.37 -2.97
CA GLU A 176 5.24 -9.85 -4.21
C GLU A 176 5.02 -8.74 -5.24
N ASP A 177 5.34 -7.49 -4.88
CA ASP A 177 5.09 -6.30 -5.69
C ASP A 177 3.63 -6.18 -6.15
N LYS A 178 2.70 -6.49 -5.23
CA LYS A 178 1.25 -6.50 -5.47
C LYS A 178 0.64 -5.13 -5.18
N PRO A 179 -0.26 -4.64 -6.04
CA PRO A 179 -1.09 -3.47 -5.73
C PRO A 179 -1.90 -3.71 -4.45
N LEU A 180 -1.71 -2.84 -3.46
CA LEU A 180 -2.42 -2.91 -2.18
C LEU A 180 -3.04 -1.54 -1.86
N ILE A 181 -4.36 -1.53 -1.64
CA ILE A 181 -5.13 -0.36 -1.20
C ILE A 181 -5.44 -0.53 0.29
N ASN A 182 -4.87 0.34 1.11
CA ASN A 182 -5.09 0.35 2.55
C ASN A 182 -6.19 1.37 2.91
N VAL A 183 -7.16 0.94 3.71
CA VAL A 183 -8.24 1.80 4.19
C VAL A 183 -8.36 1.71 5.70
N ALA A 184 -8.29 2.85 6.39
CA ALA A 184 -8.40 2.97 7.85
C ALA A 184 -9.43 4.03 8.24
N LEU A 185 -10.17 3.79 9.31
CA LEU A 185 -11.25 4.66 9.78
C LEU A 185 -10.98 5.12 11.21
N GLY A 186 -10.86 6.43 11.39
CA GLY A 186 -10.91 7.07 12.70
C GLY A 186 -12.34 7.47 13.10
N MET A 187 -12.45 8.13 14.26
CA MET A 187 -13.73 8.61 14.78
C MET A 187 -14.40 9.64 13.86
N ASP A 188 -13.62 10.58 13.33
CA ASP A 188 -14.07 11.76 12.56
C ASP A 188 -13.34 11.92 11.21
N GLY A 189 -12.68 10.87 10.75
CA GLY A 189 -11.95 10.90 9.47
C GLY A 189 -11.53 9.52 9.01
N PHE A 190 -10.90 9.46 7.84
CA PHE A 190 -10.36 8.22 7.29
C PHE A 190 -9.06 8.46 6.51
N LEU A 191 -8.34 7.37 6.26
CA LEU A 191 -7.21 7.29 5.35
C LEU A 191 -7.50 6.22 4.29
N VAL A 192 -7.36 6.59 3.03
CA VAL A 192 -7.29 5.68 1.88
C VAL A 192 -5.92 5.89 1.23
N MET A 193 -5.15 4.84 0.98
CA MET A 193 -3.87 4.96 0.29
C MET A 193 -3.53 3.74 -0.55
N ARG A 194 -2.79 3.95 -1.63
CA ARG A 194 -2.15 2.86 -2.40
C ARG A 194 -0.70 2.70 -1.97
N HIS A 195 -0.24 1.47 -1.79
CA HIS A 195 1.19 1.22 -1.54
C HIS A 195 1.98 1.32 -2.86
N GLY A 196 3.19 1.87 -2.80
CA GLY A 196 4.07 1.95 -3.97
C GLY A 196 4.57 0.58 -4.42
N GLY A 197 4.67 0.38 -5.73
CA GLY A 197 5.38 -0.78 -6.29
C GLY A 197 6.89 -0.61 -6.22
N ARG A 198 7.64 -1.70 -6.36
CA ARG A 198 9.10 -1.62 -6.50
C ARG A 198 9.45 -0.81 -7.76
N PRO A 199 10.49 0.04 -7.71
CA PRO A 199 11.00 0.69 -8.92
C PRO A 199 11.28 -0.38 -9.98
N ALA A 200 10.93 -0.09 -11.24
CA ALA A 200 11.33 -0.98 -12.32
C ALA A 200 12.87 -1.08 -12.30
N ALA A 201 13.42 -2.28 -12.42
CA ALA A 201 14.86 -2.44 -12.51
C ALA A 201 15.39 -1.53 -13.64
N PRO A 202 16.49 -0.79 -13.43
CA PRO A 202 17.10 -0.06 -14.53
C PRO A 202 17.38 -1.05 -15.67
N PRO A 203 17.14 -0.67 -16.94
CA PRO A 203 17.43 -1.54 -18.06
C PRO A 203 18.89 -2.01 -17.94
N ALA A 204 19.09 -3.33 -18.05
CA ALA A 204 20.41 -3.93 -17.93
C ALA A 204 21.40 -3.18 -18.82
N ALA A 205 22.50 -2.70 -18.22
CA ALA A 205 23.57 -2.01 -18.92
C ALA A 205 24.07 -2.89 -20.08
N GLY A 206 23.62 -2.57 -21.29
CA GLY A 206 23.86 -3.34 -22.50
C GLY A 206 23.62 -2.55 -23.78
N GLY A 207 23.69 -1.21 -23.71
CA GLY A 207 23.63 -0.31 -24.85
C GLY A 207 24.68 0.77 -24.69
N GLU A 208 25.54 0.90 -25.69
CA GLU A 208 26.72 1.76 -25.72
C GLU A 208 26.40 3.22 -25.39
N ALA A 209 27.23 3.79 -24.53
CA ALA A 209 27.19 5.20 -24.14
C ALA A 209 27.55 6.12 -25.31
N CYS A 210 26.76 7.18 -25.51
CA CYS A 210 27.21 8.37 -26.22
C CYS A 210 27.06 9.61 -25.32
N ALA A 211 28.22 9.96 -24.74
CA ALA A 211 28.78 11.25 -24.31
C ALA A 211 27.89 12.44 -23.86
N ALA A 212 28.20 12.86 -22.63
CA ALA A 212 28.51 14.22 -22.17
C ALA A 212 27.48 15.35 -22.34
N GLY A 213 26.75 15.61 -21.24
CA GLY A 213 26.16 16.90 -20.89
C GLY A 213 26.39 17.14 -19.39
N ASP A 214 26.67 18.38 -19.02
CA ASP A 214 27.24 18.82 -17.75
C ASP A 214 26.51 18.35 -16.48
N ALA A 215 27.31 18.15 -15.43
CA ALA A 215 26.90 17.79 -14.09
C ALA A 215 26.08 18.91 -13.44
N ASP A 216 24.78 18.69 -13.22
CA ASP A 216 24.02 19.29 -12.11
C ASP A 216 22.59 18.72 -11.94
N ASP A 217 22.33 17.47 -12.35
CA ASP A 217 21.12 16.74 -11.97
C ASP A 217 21.51 15.27 -11.74
N ALA A 218 21.87 14.94 -10.50
CA ALA A 218 21.88 13.55 -10.07
C ALA A 218 20.44 13.05 -10.19
N ALA A 219 20.11 12.40 -11.32
CA ALA A 219 18.82 11.83 -11.60
C ALA A 219 18.41 10.92 -10.43
N ALA A 220 17.59 11.46 -9.53
CA ALA A 220 17.12 10.74 -8.37
C ALA A 220 16.40 9.48 -8.86
N GLU A 221 16.92 8.32 -8.51
CA GLU A 221 16.28 7.02 -8.74
C GLU A 221 14.78 7.13 -8.42
N PRO A 222 13.88 6.65 -9.29
CA PRO A 222 12.45 6.86 -9.12
C PRO A 222 11.99 6.30 -7.77
N GLN A 223 11.73 7.22 -6.84
CA GLN A 223 11.52 6.90 -5.44
C GLN A 223 10.16 6.24 -5.25
N ARG A 224 10.16 5.06 -4.61
CA ARG A 224 8.97 4.26 -4.36
C ARG A 224 8.03 4.98 -3.40
N LEU A 225 6.71 4.94 -3.65
CA LEU A 225 5.73 5.47 -2.70
C LEU A 225 5.72 4.68 -1.39
N GLY A 226 5.52 5.40 -0.29
CA GLY A 226 5.46 4.81 1.04
C GLY A 226 4.30 3.82 1.23
N CYS A 227 4.44 2.95 2.23
CA CYS A 227 3.34 2.13 2.73
C CYS A 227 2.71 2.77 3.98
N TYR A 228 1.66 2.14 4.51
CA TYR A 228 1.02 2.54 5.76
C TYR A 228 2.00 2.78 6.92
N PHE A 229 3.04 1.96 7.02
CA PHE A 229 4.06 2.02 8.08
C PHE A 229 5.23 2.97 7.80
N CYS A 230 5.27 3.67 6.66
CA CYS A 230 6.33 4.66 6.39
C CYS A 230 6.13 5.98 7.14
N THR A 231 4.91 6.24 7.63
CA THR A 231 4.59 7.53 8.27
C THR A 231 4.90 7.52 9.77
N ASP A 232 5.34 6.38 10.32
CA ASP A 232 5.57 6.21 11.75
C ASP A 232 6.85 5.38 11.97
N VAL A 233 7.66 5.81 12.93
CA VAL A 233 8.99 5.24 13.21
C VAL A 233 8.89 4.04 14.17
N VAL A 234 7.71 3.81 14.78
CA VAL A 234 7.51 2.74 15.78
C VAL A 234 6.94 1.47 15.14
N ALA A 235 7.50 0.31 15.50
CA ALA A 235 6.98 -0.99 15.07
C ALA A 235 5.51 -1.20 15.45
N ALA A 236 4.80 -2.03 14.68
CA ALA A 236 3.46 -2.46 15.03
C ALA A 236 3.54 -3.35 16.28
N THR A 237 3.29 -2.78 17.45
CA THR A 237 3.19 -3.50 18.73
C THR A 237 1.71 -3.60 19.14
N ASN A 238 1.41 -4.35 20.20
CA ASN A 238 0.04 -4.50 20.72
C ASN A 238 -0.54 -3.11 21.07
N SER A 239 -1.33 -2.55 20.16
CA SER A 239 -1.88 -1.22 20.35
C SER A 239 -3.19 -1.23 21.12
N LEU A 240 -3.84 -2.38 21.39
CA LEU A 240 -5.15 -2.45 22.09
C LEU A 240 -5.24 -1.69 23.43
N SER A 241 -4.12 -1.15 23.92
CA SER A 241 -4.01 -0.26 25.06
C SER A 241 -3.93 1.26 24.77
N ASN A 242 -3.69 1.81 23.55
CA ASN A 242 -3.28 3.25 23.47
C ASN A 242 -3.38 4.15 22.17
N ARG A 243 -4.19 3.92 21.12
CA ARG A 243 -4.24 4.82 19.90
C ARG A 243 -5.58 4.91 19.14
N THR A 244 -6.01 6.11 18.75
CA THR A 244 -7.40 6.36 18.28
C THR A 244 -7.74 6.06 16.81
N LEU A 245 -6.79 6.10 15.85
CA LEU A 245 -7.13 6.05 14.42
C LEU A 245 -7.57 4.65 13.93
N ASP A 246 -7.04 3.57 14.50
CA ASP A 246 -7.44 2.20 14.12
C ASP A 246 -8.29 1.50 15.20
N GLN A 247 -8.29 1.93 16.46
CA GLN A 247 -8.82 1.12 17.58
C GLN A 247 -10.34 1.10 17.75
N MET A 248 -11.09 1.86 16.95
CA MET A 248 -12.53 1.96 17.15
C MET A 248 -13.30 1.90 15.82
N CYS A 249 -13.03 0.90 14.99
CA CYS A 249 -13.83 0.61 13.79
C CYS A 249 -15.34 0.36 14.08
N THR A 250 -15.71 0.22 15.36
CA THR A 250 -17.10 0.13 15.84
C THR A 250 -17.73 1.48 16.21
N VAL A 251 -16.93 2.51 16.52
CA VAL A 251 -17.39 3.84 16.98
C VAL A 251 -16.95 4.91 15.98
N THR A 252 -17.30 4.71 14.72
CA THR A 252 -17.09 5.68 13.65
C THR A 252 -18.43 6.24 13.20
N ARG A 253 -18.48 7.51 12.80
CA ARG A 253 -19.69 8.08 12.19
C ARG A 253 -20.11 7.23 10.98
N PRO A 254 -21.39 6.78 10.87
CA PRO A 254 -21.80 5.80 9.84
C PRO A 254 -21.51 6.20 8.39
N GLY A 255 -21.45 7.50 8.09
CA GLY A 255 -21.14 8.00 6.74
C GLY A 255 -19.66 7.87 6.33
N LEU A 256 -18.74 7.65 7.26
CA LEU A 256 -17.29 7.57 6.95
C LEU A 256 -16.95 6.34 6.13
N ALA A 257 -17.45 5.16 6.51
CA ALA A 257 -17.09 3.92 5.84
C ALA A 257 -17.56 3.88 4.37
N PRO A 258 -18.79 4.28 4.02
CA PRO A 258 -19.19 4.40 2.61
C PRO A 258 -18.33 5.38 1.81
N LEU A 259 -18.00 6.56 2.37
CA LEU A 259 -17.15 7.55 1.71
C LEU A 259 -15.73 7.01 1.46
N ALA A 260 -15.10 6.44 2.49
CA ALA A 260 -13.78 5.83 2.37
C ALA A 260 -13.79 4.67 1.35
N SER A 261 -14.85 3.87 1.36
CA SER A 261 -15.01 2.74 0.43
C SER A 261 -15.16 3.19 -1.02
N ALA A 262 -15.95 4.25 -1.26
CA ALA A 262 -16.08 4.85 -2.58
C ALA A 262 -14.73 5.33 -3.11
N LEU A 263 -14.01 6.13 -2.32
CA LEU A 263 -12.70 6.65 -2.71
C LEU A 263 -11.65 5.55 -2.90
N ALA A 264 -11.69 4.48 -2.09
CA ALA A 264 -10.79 3.35 -2.24
C ALA A 264 -11.02 2.58 -3.54
N VAL A 265 -12.29 2.36 -3.92
CA VAL A 265 -12.63 1.69 -5.17
C VAL A 265 -12.30 2.58 -6.37
N GLU A 266 -12.62 3.87 -6.34
CA GLU A 266 -12.24 4.81 -7.41
C GLU A 266 -10.72 4.89 -7.58
N LEU A 267 -9.97 4.94 -6.47
CA LEU A 267 -8.51 4.92 -6.50
C LEU A 267 -7.98 3.61 -7.12
N CYS A 268 -8.58 2.47 -6.76
CA CYS A 268 -8.21 1.18 -7.33
C CYS A 268 -8.49 1.10 -8.83
N VAL A 269 -9.67 1.53 -9.26
CA VAL A 269 -10.05 1.51 -10.68
C VAL A 269 -9.12 2.42 -11.47
N SER A 270 -8.94 3.67 -11.04
CA SER A 270 -8.00 4.63 -11.64
C SER A 270 -6.59 4.04 -11.75
N MET A 271 -6.08 3.43 -10.68
CA MET A 271 -4.77 2.76 -10.66
C MET A 271 -4.68 1.63 -11.70
N LEU A 272 -5.69 0.78 -11.82
CA LEU A 272 -5.68 -0.34 -12.77
C LEU A 272 -5.73 0.13 -14.24
N GLN A 273 -6.25 1.33 -14.49
CA GLN A 273 -6.25 1.96 -15.82
C GLN A 273 -4.91 2.64 -16.16
N HIS A 274 -4.02 2.86 -15.18
CA HIS A 274 -2.71 3.43 -15.44
C HIS A 274 -1.72 2.35 -15.94
N PRO A 275 -0.91 2.60 -16.99
CA PRO A 275 0.06 1.63 -17.50
C PRO A 275 1.04 1.12 -16.44
N GLN A 276 1.50 2.02 -15.56
CA GLN A 276 2.42 1.70 -14.45
C GLN A 276 1.72 1.20 -13.17
N ARG A 277 0.38 1.20 -13.13
CA ARG A 277 -0.42 0.75 -11.97
C ARG A 277 0.02 1.38 -10.64
N HIS A 278 0.33 0.57 -9.63
CA HIS A 278 0.76 1.01 -8.30
C HIS A 278 2.15 1.67 -8.29
N ARG A 279 2.90 1.60 -9.40
CA ARG A 279 4.17 2.32 -9.61
C ARG A 279 3.97 3.71 -10.22
N ALA A 280 2.75 4.06 -10.60
CA ALA A 280 2.46 5.37 -11.19
C ALA A 280 2.87 6.51 -10.24
N PRO A 281 3.49 7.59 -10.76
CA PRO A 281 3.84 8.74 -9.96
C PRO A 281 2.56 9.42 -9.45
N PRO A 282 2.61 10.03 -8.26
CA PRO A 282 1.50 10.84 -7.77
C PRO A 282 1.46 12.17 -8.53
N PRO A 283 0.29 12.80 -8.67
CA PRO A 283 0.18 14.17 -9.16
C PRO A 283 0.95 15.14 -8.26
N PRO A 284 1.51 16.23 -8.84
CA PRO A 284 2.21 17.25 -8.06
C PRO A 284 1.22 18.02 -7.15
N THR A 285 1.72 18.54 -6.03
CA THR A 285 0.90 19.23 -5.01
C THR A 285 0.01 20.36 -5.55
N PRO A 286 0.43 21.22 -6.50
CA PRO A 286 -0.44 22.29 -7.01
C PRO A 286 -1.69 21.76 -7.74
N ILE A 287 -1.62 20.55 -8.30
CA ILE A 287 -2.77 19.89 -8.94
C ILE A 287 -3.71 19.31 -7.88
N LEU A 288 -3.15 18.81 -6.78
CA LEU A 288 -3.89 18.22 -5.68
C LEU A 288 -4.68 19.23 -4.85
N ASP A 289 -4.16 20.46 -4.72
CA ASP A 289 -4.82 21.55 -3.98
C ASP A 289 -5.89 22.29 -4.82
N ARG A 290 -6.08 21.89 -6.09
CA ARG A 290 -7.01 22.55 -6.99
C ARG A 290 -8.46 22.19 -6.66
N VAL A 291 -9.30 23.22 -6.57
CA VAL A 291 -10.76 23.05 -6.48
C VAL A 291 -11.36 23.11 -7.89
N GLY A 292 -11.87 21.98 -8.39
CA GLY A 292 -12.54 21.89 -9.69
C GLY A 292 -12.00 20.75 -10.57
N PRO A 293 -12.58 20.55 -11.77
CA PRO A 293 -12.14 19.50 -12.69
C PRO A 293 -10.70 19.74 -13.16
N LEU A 294 -9.99 18.65 -13.44
CA LEU A 294 -8.65 18.72 -14.00
C LEU A 294 -8.68 19.33 -15.41
N PRO A 295 -7.68 20.15 -15.78
CA PRO A 295 -7.60 20.71 -17.12
C PRO A 295 -7.38 19.59 -18.14
N MET A 296 -7.85 19.76 -19.38
CA MET A 296 -7.66 18.73 -20.42
C MET A 296 -6.19 18.36 -20.66
N ALA A 297 -5.27 19.32 -20.51
CA ALA A 297 -3.82 19.11 -20.61
C ALA A 297 -3.26 18.19 -19.50
N ALA A 298 -4.01 17.93 -18.43
CA ALA A 298 -3.64 16.95 -17.42
C ALA A 298 -3.72 15.51 -17.95
N SER A 299 -4.56 15.24 -18.96
CA SER A 299 -4.78 13.87 -19.48
C SER A 299 -3.53 13.24 -20.11
N THR A 300 -2.56 14.06 -20.54
CA THR A 300 -1.30 13.59 -21.15
C THR A 300 -0.16 13.47 -20.14
N GLN A 301 -0.41 13.77 -18.86
CA GLN A 301 0.62 13.76 -17.83
C GLN A 301 0.92 12.34 -17.35
N PRO A 302 2.17 12.05 -16.93
CA PRO A 302 2.60 10.70 -16.54
C PRO A 302 1.96 10.17 -15.25
N TRP A 303 1.27 11.01 -14.49
CA TRP A 303 0.52 10.65 -13.28
C TRP A 303 -1.00 10.51 -13.53
N ALA A 304 -1.46 10.84 -14.73
CA ALA A 304 -2.87 10.91 -15.06
C ALA A 304 -3.39 9.59 -15.64
N THR A 305 -4.68 9.36 -15.42
CA THR A 305 -5.41 8.19 -15.92
C THR A 305 -6.60 8.67 -16.75
N PRO A 306 -7.26 7.80 -17.51
CA PRO A 306 -8.53 8.13 -18.16
C PRO A 306 -9.59 8.68 -17.19
N LEU A 307 -9.49 8.35 -15.90
CA LEU A 307 -10.42 8.76 -14.85
C LEU A 307 -9.93 9.97 -14.03
N GLY A 308 -8.80 10.56 -14.39
CA GLY A 308 -8.23 11.73 -13.73
C GLY A 308 -6.97 11.42 -12.90
N ALA A 309 -6.81 12.11 -11.78
CA ALA A 309 -5.60 12.04 -10.95
C ALA A 309 -5.49 10.72 -10.16
N LEU A 310 -4.26 10.30 -9.90
CA LEU A 310 -3.94 9.08 -9.14
C LEU A 310 -3.12 9.41 -7.88
N PRO A 311 -3.76 9.96 -6.82
CA PRO A 311 -3.06 10.34 -5.59
C PRO A 311 -2.43 9.13 -4.89
N HIS A 312 -1.43 9.39 -4.04
CA HIS A 312 -0.87 8.37 -3.15
C HIS A 312 -1.81 8.12 -1.95
N GLN A 313 -2.13 9.18 -1.20
CA GLN A 313 -3.05 9.13 -0.06
C GLN A 313 -4.24 10.05 -0.26
N ILE A 314 -5.35 9.72 0.36
CA ILE A 314 -6.54 10.54 0.50
C ILE A 314 -6.93 10.48 1.97
N ARG A 315 -6.88 11.63 2.65
CA ARG A 315 -7.31 11.80 4.03
C ARG A 315 -8.49 12.75 4.04
N MET A 316 -9.56 12.35 4.72
CA MET A 316 -10.73 13.19 4.89
C MET A 316 -11.02 13.42 6.37
N PHE A 317 -11.41 14.65 6.70
CA PHE A 317 -11.90 15.03 8.01
C PHE A 317 -13.37 15.44 7.88
N ILE A 318 -14.29 14.65 8.45
CA ILE A 318 -15.74 14.86 8.25
C ILE A 318 -16.30 16.02 9.07
N SER A 319 -15.54 16.53 10.04
CA SER A 319 -15.88 17.72 10.82
C SER A 319 -15.80 19.00 9.98
N SER A 320 -14.77 19.09 9.13
CA SER A 320 -14.56 20.22 8.21
C SER A 320 -14.99 19.93 6.77
N PHE A 321 -15.35 18.68 6.46
CA PHE A 321 -15.54 18.18 5.09
C PHE A 321 -14.31 18.40 4.19
N GLY A 322 -13.13 18.54 4.80
CA GLY A 322 -11.86 18.74 4.09
C GLY A 322 -11.26 17.43 3.63
N ILE A 323 -10.70 17.41 2.42
CA ILE A 323 -9.90 16.32 1.86
C ILE A 323 -8.49 16.85 1.60
N VAL A 324 -7.48 16.09 2.01
CA VAL A 324 -6.06 16.35 1.72
C VAL A 324 -5.43 15.08 1.13
N THR A 325 -4.47 15.26 0.22
CA THR A 325 -3.90 14.16 -0.57
C THR A 325 -2.38 14.10 -0.48
N PRO A 326 -1.82 13.93 0.73
CA PRO A 326 -0.37 13.97 0.91
C PRO A 326 0.32 12.82 0.16
N THR A 327 1.53 13.09 -0.30
CA THR A 327 2.43 12.09 -0.85
C THR A 327 3.58 11.86 0.11
N ILE A 328 3.79 10.60 0.48
CA ILE A 328 4.91 10.16 1.32
C ILE A 328 5.78 9.19 0.52
N GLN A 329 7.10 9.35 0.62
CA GLN A 329 8.07 8.44 -0.01
C GLN A 329 8.31 7.20 0.86
N SER A 330 8.85 6.14 0.27
CA SER A 330 9.27 4.96 1.03
C SER A 330 10.37 5.34 2.00
N PHE A 331 10.24 4.89 3.24
CA PHE A 331 11.24 5.10 4.28
C PHE A 331 12.17 3.88 4.32
N ASP A 332 13.48 4.10 4.22
CA ASP A 332 14.47 3.03 4.12
C ASP A 332 14.54 2.15 5.38
N CYS A 333 14.18 2.71 6.54
CA CYS A 333 14.11 1.98 7.81
C CYS A 333 12.67 1.60 8.19
N CYS A 334 11.74 1.56 7.22
CA CYS A 334 10.36 1.15 7.48
C CYS A 334 10.30 -0.31 7.99
N THR A 335 9.54 -0.55 9.05
CA THR A 335 9.35 -1.87 9.67
C THR A 335 8.51 -2.85 8.84
N ALA A 336 8.01 -2.44 7.67
CA ALA A 336 7.21 -3.27 6.77
C ALA A 336 7.74 -3.34 5.34
N CYS A 337 8.11 -2.21 4.73
CA CYS A 337 8.46 -2.16 3.30
C CYS A 337 9.91 -1.77 2.99
N SER A 338 10.77 -1.69 4.01
CA SER A 338 12.21 -1.51 3.80
C SER A 338 12.82 -2.70 3.05
N GLY A 339 13.92 -2.45 2.33
CA GLY A 339 14.67 -3.52 1.65
C GLY A 339 15.12 -4.61 2.62
N GLY A 340 15.59 -4.24 3.82
CA GLY A 340 16.00 -5.19 4.85
C GLY A 340 14.88 -6.15 5.28
N VAL A 341 13.72 -5.60 5.63
CA VAL A 341 12.54 -6.39 6.04
C VAL A 341 12.05 -7.29 4.91
N VAL A 342 11.92 -6.73 3.71
CA VAL A 342 11.38 -7.47 2.55
C VAL A 342 12.32 -8.60 2.13
N ASN A 343 13.64 -8.37 2.15
CA ASN A 343 14.64 -9.40 1.83
C ASN A 343 14.72 -10.48 2.92
N ALA A 344 14.63 -10.10 4.19
CA ALA A 344 14.62 -11.06 5.30
C ALA A 344 13.36 -11.95 5.26
N PHE A 345 12.19 -11.38 4.96
CA PHE A 345 10.97 -12.16 4.73
C PHE A 345 11.09 -13.07 3.51
N ALA A 346 11.68 -12.60 2.40
CA ALA A 346 11.90 -13.42 1.22
C ALA A 346 12.82 -14.62 1.49
N ALA A 347 13.85 -14.46 2.33
CA ALA A 347 14.79 -15.51 2.69
C ALA A 347 14.23 -16.51 3.71
N GLY A 348 13.51 -16.03 4.72
CA GLY A 348 13.04 -16.85 5.85
C GLY A 348 11.55 -17.23 5.80
N GLY A 349 10.78 -16.68 4.86
CA GLY A 349 9.37 -17.01 4.63
C GLY A 349 8.49 -16.91 5.87
N ALA A 350 7.57 -17.87 6.01
CA ALA A 350 6.62 -17.93 7.12
C ALA A 350 7.31 -18.11 8.49
N ASP A 351 8.45 -18.81 8.54
CA ASP A 351 9.23 -18.98 9.78
C ASP A 351 9.76 -17.65 10.31
N TRP A 352 10.33 -16.83 9.42
CA TRP A 352 10.80 -15.51 9.79
C TRP A 352 9.64 -14.61 10.22
N ALA A 353 8.51 -14.64 9.50
CA ALA A 353 7.34 -13.86 9.88
C ALA A 353 6.86 -14.22 11.29
N VAL A 354 6.72 -15.52 11.61
CA VAL A 354 6.29 -15.95 12.95
C VAL A 354 7.27 -15.49 14.03
N ASN A 355 8.57 -15.57 13.80
CA ASN A 355 9.56 -15.06 14.75
C ASN A 355 9.39 -13.56 15.01
N MET A 356 9.13 -12.76 13.96
CA MET A 356 8.85 -11.33 14.10
C MET A 356 7.51 -11.05 14.79
N LEU A 357 6.48 -11.85 14.50
CA LEU A 357 5.17 -11.74 15.13
C LEU A 357 5.24 -12.01 16.64
N GLN A 358 6.11 -12.94 17.06
CA GLN A 358 6.37 -13.23 18.47
C GLN A 358 7.22 -12.15 19.15
N ASN A 359 8.15 -11.53 18.40
CA ASN A 359 9.10 -10.55 18.94
C ASN A 359 9.10 -9.25 18.11
N PRO A 360 8.06 -8.40 18.21
CA PRO A 360 7.97 -7.19 17.38
C PRO A 360 9.14 -6.22 17.54
N ALA A 361 9.81 -6.20 18.69
CA ALA A 361 11.00 -5.36 18.92
C ALA A 361 12.13 -5.67 17.93
N LYS A 362 12.26 -6.92 17.48
CA LYS A 362 13.26 -7.31 16.48
C LYS A 362 12.99 -6.72 15.10
N LEU A 363 11.77 -6.26 14.82
CA LEU A 363 11.46 -5.58 13.56
C LEU A 363 12.23 -4.26 13.42
N GLU A 364 12.45 -3.56 14.54
CA GLU A 364 13.22 -2.31 14.55
C GLU A 364 14.70 -2.62 14.29
N GLU A 365 15.24 -3.70 14.86
CA GLU A 365 16.62 -4.13 14.59
C GLU A 365 16.84 -4.48 13.10
N VAL A 366 15.89 -5.19 12.49
CA VAL A 366 15.96 -5.57 11.06
C VAL A 366 15.72 -4.37 10.14
N SER A 367 14.91 -3.41 10.55
CA SER A 367 14.69 -2.21 9.74
C SER A 367 15.85 -1.21 9.85
N LEU A 368 16.53 -1.16 11.00
CA LEU A 368 17.67 -0.28 11.27
C LEU A 368 19.01 -0.87 10.82
N THR A 369 19.09 -2.14 10.44
CA THR A 369 20.36 -2.77 10.05
C THR A 369 21.00 -2.06 8.86
N LEU A 370 20.20 -1.49 7.96
CA LEU A 370 20.70 -0.65 6.85
C LEU A 370 21.31 0.67 7.36
N ALA A 371 20.66 1.32 8.34
CA ALA A 371 21.16 2.55 8.97
C ALA A 371 22.45 2.32 9.75
N LEU A 372 22.58 1.17 10.42
CA LEU A 372 23.80 0.72 11.10
C LEU A 372 24.94 0.47 10.11
N THR A 373 24.69 -0.21 8.97
CA THR A 373 25.72 -0.35 7.94
C THR A 373 26.15 0.98 7.34
N LEU A 374 25.22 1.93 7.15
CA LEU A 374 25.52 3.26 6.60
C LEU A 374 26.32 4.12 7.57
N THR A 375 25.98 4.09 8.87
CA THR A 375 26.78 4.76 9.90
C THR A 375 28.15 4.10 10.08
N LEU A 376 28.24 2.77 9.98
CA LEU A 376 29.52 2.08 10.03
C LEU A 376 30.39 2.43 8.82
N THR A 377 29.84 2.50 7.60
CA THR A 377 30.60 2.90 6.40
C THR A 377 30.95 4.39 6.39
N LEU A 378 30.08 5.27 6.88
CA LEU A 378 30.38 6.71 7.07
C LEU A 378 31.46 6.92 8.12
N THR A 379 31.42 6.20 9.24
CA THR A 379 32.46 6.28 10.26
C THR A 379 33.76 5.67 9.77
N LEU A 380 33.73 4.53 9.06
CA LEU A 380 34.92 3.97 8.41
C LEU A 380 35.51 4.92 7.36
N THR A 381 34.68 5.57 6.52
CA THR A 381 35.18 6.54 5.53
C THR A 381 35.75 7.78 6.19
N LEU A 382 35.11 8.33 7.22
CA LEU A 382 35.64 9.43 8.03
C LEU A 382 36.97 9.06 8.70
N ILE A 383 37.09 7.85 9.27
CA ILE A 383 38.33 7.36 9.87
C ILE A 383 39.42 7.22 8.80
N THR A 384 39.13 6.66 7.62
CA THR A 384 40.11 6.59 6.52
C THR A 384 40.52 7.98 6.00
N LEU A 385 39.60 8.93 5.94
CA LEU A 385 39.89 10.32 5.57
C LEU A 385 40.79 10.98 6.61
N GLN A 386 40.49 10.83 7.91
CA GLN A 386 41.36 11.34 8.99
C GLN A 386 42.75 10.69 8.96
N LEU A 387 42.84 9.37 8.78
CA LEU A 387 44.14 8.67 8.68
C LEU A 387 44.94 9.13 7.46
N SER A 388 44.30 9.33 6.31
CA SER A 388 44.96 9.86 5.10
C SER A 388 45.40 11.32 5.25
N GLY A 389 44.63 12.15 5.97
CA GLY A 389 45.00 13.52 6.30
C GLY A 389 46.20 13.58 7.26
N ILE A 390 46.25 12.69 8.24
CA ILE A 390 47.38 12.56 9.19
C ILE A 390 48.65 12.07 8.46
N GLN A 391 48.53 11.16 7.49
CA GLN A 391 49.68 10.73 6.67
C GLN A 391 50.24 11.89 5.83
N LYS A 392 49.38 12.70 5.21
CA LYS A 392 49.80 13.90 4.47
C LYS A 392 50.48 14.95 5.35
N LEU A 393 50.02 15.14 6.60
CA LEU A 393 50.66 16.06 7.55
C LEU A 393 52.04 15.56 7.99
N ARG A 394 52.21 14.24 8.16
CA ARG A 394 53.52 13.64 8.45
C ARG A 394 54.52 13.74 7.31
N GLU A 395 54.05 13.76 6.06
CA GLU A 395 54.93 13.99 4.90
C GLU A 395 55.35 15.47 4.79
N VAL A 396 54.57 16.41 5.33
CA VAL A 396 54.87 17.84 5.33
C VAL A 396 55.78 18.24 6.51
N GLU A 397 55.68 17.58 7.66
CA GLU A 397 56.56 17.85 8.83
C GLU A 397 58.03 17.41 8.65
N VAL A 398 58.34 16.64 7.59
CA VAL A 398 59.73 16.17 7.32
C VAL A 398 60.54 17.19 6.50
N ASP A 399 59.93 18.26 5.99
CA ASP A 399 60.59 19.30 5.15
C ASP A 399 60.74 20.67 5.86
N MET A 400 60.59 20.73 7.19
CA MET A 400 60.90 21.95 7.96
C MET A 400 62.32 21.89 8.52
N ASP A 401 63.30 22.29 7.69
CA ASP A 401 64.64 22.68 8.16
C ASP A 401 64.52 23.93 9.04
N TRP A 402 64.89 23.78 10.32
CA TRP A 402 65.08 24.87 11.25
C TRP A 402 66.50 25.40 11.07
N ASP A 403 66.69 26.37 10.17
CA ASP A 403 67.88 27.20 10.17
C ASP A 403 67.70 28.29 11.25
N ASP A 404 68.53 28.16 12.30
CA ASP A 404 68.72 29.15 13.35
C ASP A 404 69.43 30.40 12.77
N ASP A 405 68.69 31.48 12.58
CA ASP A 405 69.27 32.82 12.43
C ASP A 405 68.87 33.68 13.65
N GLU A 406 69.83 33.86 14.55
CA GLU A 406 69.87 34.95 15.52
C GLU A 406 69.92 36.28 14.76
N ASP A 407 69.06 37.25 15.08
CA ASP A 407 69.38 38.68 14.97
C ASP A 407 68.43 39.55 15.82
N GLU A 408 69.02 40.04 16.91
CA GLU A 408 68.96 41.38 17.51
C GLU A 408 68.05 42.42 16.82
N TYR A 409 67.11 43.06 17.55
CA TYR A 409 66.83 44.51 17.41
C TYR A 409 66.03 45.07 18.60
N ASP A 410 66.39 46.31 18.91
CA ASP A 410 66.16 47.11 20.11
C ASP A 410 64.72 47.58 20.41
N ASP A 411 64.55 47.80 21.71
CA ASP A 411 63.84 48.88 22.40
C ASP A 411 63.38 50.06 21.52
N ASP A 412 62.07 50.33 21.48
CA ASP A 412 61.63 51.71 21.65
C ASP A 412 60.20 51.84 22.19
N SER A 413 60.07 52.94 22.89
CA SER A 413 59.05 53.35 23.82
C SER A 413 57.86 54.08 23.18
N SER A 414 56.78 54.12 23.95
CA SER A 414 55.82 55.23 24.09
C SER A 414 54.49 55.23 23.31
N ALA A 415 53.45 55.44 24.15
CA ALA A 415 52.33 56.37 24.00
C ALA A 415 51.01 55.92 23.34
N LEU A 416 50.01 55.91 24.24
CA LEU A 416 48.56 56.19 24.13
C LEU A 416 47.60 55.04 23.82
#